data_AF-A0A318Z9H3-F1
#
_entry.id   AF-A0A318Z9H3-F1
#
_cell.length_a   1.000
_cell.length_b   1.000
_cell.length_c   1.000
_cell.angle_alpha   90.00
_cell.angle_beta   90.00
_cell.angle_gamma   90.00
#
_symmetry.space_group_name_H-M   'P 1'
#
loop_
_entity.id
_entity.type
_entity.pdbx_description
1 polymer ?
#
loop_
_entity_poly.entity_id
_entity_poly.type
_entity_poly.pdbx_seq_one_letter_code
_entity_poly.pdbx_strand_id
1 'polypeptide(L)' 'MHLMYSLGPDGKRVYTLKKVTEDGRVTKSAHPARFSPDDKYSRHRVTLKKRYGLLLTQQVDKEAAKL' A
#
# COMPACT_ATOMS: atom_id res chain seq x y z
N MET A 1 12.96 4.42 10.12
CA MET A 1 13.34 4.06 8.74
C MET A 1 13.43 5.32 7.89
N HIS A 2 14.55 5.54 7.22
CA HIS A 2 14.81 6.77 6.45
C HIS A 2 14.48 6.65 4.97
N LEU A 3 14.45 5.43 4.42
CA LEU A 3 14.18 5.21 3.01
C LEU A 3 12.69 5.45 2.71
N MET A 4 12.44 6.38 1.80
CA MET A 4 11.12 6.78 1.33
C MET A 4 10.98 6.49 -0.17
N TYR A 5 9.75 6.52 -0.69
CA TYR A 5 9.49 6.41 -2.11
C TYR A 5 8.24 7.19 -2.57
N SER A 6 8.20 7.50 -3.85
CA SER A 6 7.01 7.88 -4.63
C SER A 6 6.82 6.92 -5.80
N LEU A 7 5.65 6.95 -6.44
CA LEU A 7 5.40 6.20 -7.68
C LEU A 7 5.71 7.09 -8.89
N GLY A 8 6.59 6.60 -9.76
CA GLY A 8 6.88 7.21 -11.05
C GLY A 8 5.76 6.98 -12.07
N PRO A 9 5.85 7.60 -13.25
CA PRO A 9 4.86 7.47 -14.32
C PRO A 9 4.75 6.05 -14.87
N ASP A 10 5.80 5.24 -14.75
CA ASP A 10 5.84 3.82 -15.12
C ASP A 10 5.31 2.88 -14.01
N GLY A 11 4.81 3.46 -12.90
CA GLY A 11 4.34 2.71 -11.74
C GLY A 11 5.45 2.12 -10.87
N LYS A 12 6.73 2.37 -11.19
CA LYS A 12 7.87 1.90 -10.37
C LYS A 12 8.11 2.86 -9.21
N ARG A 13 8.75 2.33 -8.16
CA ARG A 13 9.13 3.12 -6.98
C ARG A 13 10.38 3.94 -7.29
N VAL A 14 10.30 5.25 -7.09
CA VAL A 14 11.46 6.15 -7.09
C VAL A 14 11.84 6.41 -5.63
N TYR A 15 13.03 5.97 -5.24
CA TYR A 15 13.50 6.05 -3.85
C TYR A 15 14.14 7.39 -3.52
N THR A 16 13.97 7.83 -2.27
CA THR A 16 14.52 9.08 -1.78
C THR A 16 14.63 9.07 -0.26
N LEU A 17 15.40 10.00 0.31
CA LEU A 17 15.41 10.28 1.75
C LEU A 17 14.53 11.49 2.11
N LYS A 18 14.10 12.27 1.11
CA LYS A 18 13.24 13.44 1.30
C LYS A 18 11.83 13.02 1.73
N LYS A 19 11.20 13.82 2.61
CA LYS A 19 9.80 13.61 3.06
C LYS A 19 8.75 14.14 2.09
N VAL A 20 9.16 15.04 1.20
CA VAL A 20 8.33 15.67 0.19
C VAL A 20 9.09 15.62 -1.13
N THR A 21 8.38 15.28 -2.21
CA THR A 21 8.88 15.33 -3.59
C THR A 21 9.00 16.77 -4.06
N GLU A 22 9.68 17.01 -5.18
CA GLU A 22 9.82 18.35 -5.76
C GLU A 22 8.46 18.92 -6.21
N ASP A 23 7.52 18.04 -6.58
CA ASP A 23 6.12 18.38 -6.90
C ASP A 23 5.24 18.59 -5.64
N GLY A 24 5.82 18.64 -4.44
CA GLY A 24 5.09 18.86 -3.19
C GLY A 24 4.32 17.65 -2.64
N ARG A 25 4.39 16.46 -3.27
CA ARG A 25 3.72 15.25 -2.76
C ARG A 25 4.51 14.60 -1.62
N VAL A 26 3.82 14.16 -0.58
CA VAL A 26 4.41 13.46 0.57
C VAL A 26 4.87 12.05 0.17
N THR A 27 6.11 11.71 0.53
CA THR A 27 6.69 10.39 0.24
C THR A 27 6.26 9.34 1.26
N LYS A 28 6.20 8.07 0.84
CA LYS A 28 5.80 6.93 1.68
C LYS A 28 7.03 6.16 2.16
N SER A 29 6.95 5.52 3.34
CA SER A 29 8.01 4.61 3.80
C SER A 29 8.22 3.47 2.81
N ALA A 30 9.46 3.23 2.41
CA ALA A 30 9.82 2.10 1.55
C ALA A 30 9.64 0.73 2.24
N HIS A 31 9.61 0.73 3.58
CA HIS A 31 9.50 -0.46 4.39
C HIS A 31 8.05 -0.72 4.80
N PRO A 32 7.63 -2.00 4.84
CA PRO A 32 6.29 -2.37 5.29
C PRO A 32 6.10 -2.09 6.79
N ALA A 33 4.84 -2.07 7.24
CA ALA A 33 4.54 -2.05 8.66
C ALA A 33 5.07 -3.33 9.33
N ARG A 34 5.56 -3.21 10.57
CA ARG A 34 6.08 -4.35 11.34
C ARG A 34 4.99 -5.39 11.56
N PHE A 35 5.30 -6.66 11.32
CA PHE A 35 4.43 -7.77 11.72
C PHE A 35 4.47 -7.98 13.23
N SER A 36 3.31 -8.24 13.83
CA SER A 36 3.17 -8.56 15.24
C SER A 36 2.22 -9.76 15.38
N PRO A 37 2.62 -10.87 16.02
CA PRO A 37 1.74 -12.03 16.18
C PRO A 37 0.43 -11.71 16.91
N ASP A 38 0.47 -10.80 17.89
CA ASP A 38 -0.67 -10.41 18.71
C ASP A 38 -1.69 -9.49 18.00
N ASP A 39 -1.35 -8.92 16.84
CA ASP A 39 -2.10 -7.86 16.13
C ASP A 39 -3.59 -7.65 16.55
N LYS A 40 -3.76 -6.83 17.61
CA LYS A 40 -5.06 -6.55 18.25
C LYS A 40 -6.05 -5.86 17.31
N TYR A 41 -5.55 -5.24 16.24
CA TYR A 41 -6.35 -4.51 15.26
C TYR A 41 -6.63 -5.32 13.98
N SER A 42 -6.32 -6.62 13.97
CA SER A 42 -6.59 -7.52 12.84
C SER A 42 -8.05 -7.48 12.39
N ARG A 43 -9.01 -7.60 13.33
CA ARG A 43 -10.46 -7.50 13.05
C ARG A 43 -10.82 -6.18 12.37
N HIS A 44 -10.33 -5.06 12.91
CA HIS A 44 -10.60 -3.72 12.38
C HIS A 44 -10.08 -3.57 10.95
N ARG A 45 -8.87 -4.06 10.68
CA ARG A 45 -8.26 -4.03 9.35
C ARG A 45 -9.05 -4.84 8.32
N VAL A 46 -9.51 -6.04 8.71
CA VAL A 46 -10.33 -6.90 7.83
C VAL A 46 -11.69 -6.25 7.55
N THR A 47 -12.37 -5.73 8.56
CA THR A 47 -13.66 -5.03 8.40
C THR A 47 -13.54 -3.82 7.47
N LEU A 48 -12.48 -3.03 7.62
CA LEU A 48 -12.25 -1.88 6.74
C LEU A 48 -12.03 -2.32 5.28
N LYS A 49 -11.20 -3.35 5.05
CA LYS A 49 -11.00 -3.91 3.71
C LYS A 49 -12.30 -4.41 3.11
N LYS A 50 -13.13 -5.11 3.88
CA LYS A 50 -14.44 -5.61 3.45
C LYS A 50 -15.38 -4.50 2.99
N ARG A 51 -15.43 -3.39 3.75
CA ARG A 51 -16.28 -2.23 3.45
C ARG A 51 -15.94 -1.59 2.10
N TYR A 52 -14.66 -1.54 1.73
CA TYR A 52 -14.19 -0.93 0.49
C TYR A 52 -13.97 -1.93 -0.66
N GLY A 53 -14.41 -3.18 -0.53
CA GLY A 53 -14.23 -4.17 -1.59
C GLY A 53 -12.76 -4.55 -1.84
N LEU A 54 -11.89 -4.39 -0.85
CA LEU A 54 -10.44 -4.61 -0.97
C LEU A 54 -10.02 -6.02 -0.55
N LEU A 55 -10.95 -6.90 -0.17
CA LEU A 55 -10.64 -8.31 0.04
C LEU A 55 -10.42 -9.00 -1.30
N LEU A 56 -9.46 -9.92 -1.36
CA LEU A 56 -9.19 -10.69 -2.58
C LEU A 56 -10.44 -11.44 -3.07
N THR A 57 -11.27 -11.93 -2.14
CA THR A 57 -12.54 -12.61 -2.43
C THR A 57 -13.62 -11.70 -2.99
N GLN A 58 -13.46 -10.37 -2.94
CA GLN A 58 -14.38 -9.38 -3.49
C GLN A 58 -13.88 -8.81 -4.83
N GLN A 59 -12.62 -9.02 -5.18
CA GLN A 59 -12.05 -8.53 -6.43
C GLN A 59 -12.36 -9.53 -7.54
N VAL A 60 -12.66 -9.01 -8.72
CA VAL A 60 -12.82 -9.83 -9.93
C VAL A 60 -11.50 -10.58 -10.14
N ASP A 61 -11.61 -11.86 -10.49
CA ASP A 61 -10.42 -12.65 -10.74
C ASP A 61 -9.61 -12.00 -11.87
N LYS A 62 -8.35 -11.65 -11.59
CA LYS A 62 -7.54 -10.85 -12.51
C LYS A 62 -7.24 -11.61 -13.79
N GLU A 63 -7.38 -12.93 -13.79
CA GLU A 63 -7.28 -13.76 -14.98
C GLU A 63 -8.59 -13.77 -15.77
N ALA A 64 -9.75 -13.86 -15.11
CA ALA A 64 -11.05 -13.76 -15.76
C ALA A 64 -11.33 -12.36 -16.35
N ALA A 65 -10.83 -11.30 -15.71
CA ALA A 65 -11.01 -9.91 -16.15
C ALA A 65 -10.09 -9.47 -17.30
N LYS A 66 -9.15 -10.34 -17.73
CA LYS A 66 -8.26 -10.10 -18.88
C LYS A 66 -8.77 -10.72 -20.20
N LEU A 67 -9.80 -11.55 -20.11
CA LEU A 67 -10.54 -12.15 -21.24
C LEU A 67 -11.62 -11.19 -21.72
#